data_AF-A0A421K2Q6-F1
#
_entry.id   AF-A0A421K2Q6-F1
#
_cell.length_a   1.000
_cell.length_b   1.000
_cell.length_c   1.000
_cell.angle_alpha   90.00
_cell.angle_beta   90.00
_cell.angle_gamma   90.00
#
_symmetry.space_group_name_H-M   'P 1'
#
loop_
_entity.id
_entity.type
_entity.pdbx_description
1 polymer ?
#
loop_
_entity_poly.entity_id
_entity_poly.type
_entity_poly.pdbx_seq_one_letter_code
_entity_poly.pdbx_strand_id
1 'polypeptide(L)'
;MGSGLPRSLALGLGFLGILLHAIPHYQNLMAAAGFNMGIFNAMSLIAWTITLLLLISSLTKPVENLGIFVMPIAAIAIFLENRYQTVHFLSGQLSSGLTIHILVSMLAYSLFTLASVQAVLLAIQDHHLRQRHPGGFIRALPPLQTMESLLFEMIAVGFVLLSLALLSGFAFLENMFQQQLAHKTILSIIAWLVFGTLLWGRYRFGWRGQKALIWTLSGFVVLMLAYFGTKVVLELILG
;
A
#
# COMPACT_ATOMS: atom_id res chain seq x y z
N MET A 1 -23.81 10.75 -24.05
CA MET A 1 -22.39 10.88 -23.62
C MET A 1 -22.42 11.38 -22.18
N GLY A 2 -22.27 10.49 -21.20
CA GLY A 2 -22.42 10.85 -19.79
C GLY A 2 -21.27 11.74 -19.35
N SER A 3 -21.57 12.97 -18.94
CA SER A 3 -20.62 13.82 -18.24
C SER A 3 -20.25 13.12 -16.92
N GLY A 4 -19.06 12.52 -16.87
CA GLY A 4 -18.51 11.99 -15.63
C GLY A 4 -18.43 13.07 -14.55
N LEU A 5 -18.40 12.65 -13.28
CA LEU A 5 -18.24 13.55 -12.15
C LEU A 5 -17.01 14.47 -12.38
N PRO A 6 -17.13 15.78 -12.18
CA PRO A 6 -15.98 16.68 -12.30
C PRO A 6 -14.93 16.31 -11.25
N ARG A 7 -13.67 16.36 -11.66
CA ARG A 7 -12.50 15.94 -10.87
C ARG A 7 -12.50 16.50 -9.45
N SER A 8 -12.83 17.78 -9.29
CA SER A 8 -12.91 18.44 -7.97
C SER A 8 -13.96 17.83 -7.05
N LEU A 9 -15.12 17.42 -7.57
CA LEU A 9 -16.16 16.74 -6.79
C LEU A 9 -15.72 15.34 -6.39
N ALA A 10 -15.10 14.58 -7.30
CA ALA A 10 -14.58 13.24 -6.98
C ALA A 10 -13.53 13.30 -5.87
N LEU A 11 -12.60 14.26 -5.92
CA LEU A 11 -11.61 14.48 -4.87
C LEU A 11 -12.26 14.95 -3.57
N GLY A 12 -13.20 15.90 -3.64
CA GLY A 12 -13.94 16.38 -2.48
C GLY A 12 -14.67 15.26 -1.73
N LEU A 13 -15.36 14.37 -2.47
CA LEU A 13 -16.01 13.20 -1.91
C LEU A 13 -15.01 12.21 -1.29
N GLY A 14 -13.85 12.01 -1.92
CA GLY A 14 -12.78 11.17 -1.38
C GLY A 14 -12.24 11.70 -0.04
N PHE A 15 -11.91 13.00 0.03
CA PHE A 15 -11.44 13.64 1.26
C PHE A 15 -12.50 13.61 2.36
N LEU A 16 -13.76 13.88 2.01
CA LEU A 16 -14.89 13.77 2.94
C LEU A 16 -15.01 12.35 3.49
N GLY A 17 -14.89 11.32 2.65
CA GLY A 17 -14.91 9.91 3.06
C GLY A 17 -13.82 9.57 4.07
N ILE A 18 -12.58 10.02 3.82
CA ILE A 18 -11.46 9.84 4.76
C ILE A 18 -11.72 10.51 6.11
N LEU A 19 -12.24 11.74 6.10
CA LEU A 19 -12.51 12.51 7.32
C LEU A 19 -13.63 11.87 8.15
N LEU A 20 -14.73 11.48 7.50
CA LEU A 20 -15.85 10.80 8.16
C LEU A 20 -15.41 9.47 8.77
N HIS A 21 -14.47 8.78 8.14
CA HIS A 21 -13.99 7.49 8.60
C HIS A 21 -12.89 7.58 9.68
N ALA A 22 -12.22 8.72 9.82
CA ALA A 22 -11.15 8.89 10.81
C ALA A 22 -11.63 8.71 12.26
N ILE A 23 -12.85 9.16 12.57
CA ILE A 23 -13.41 9.12 13.93
C ILE A 23 -13.71 7.69 14.41
N PRO A 24 -14.55 6.88 13.72
CA PRO A 24 -14.83 5.51 14.16
C PRO A 24 -13.57 4.63 14.15
N HIS A 25 -12.67 4.87 13.21
CA HIS A 25 -11.41 4.15 13.14
C HIS A 25 -10.48 4.46 14.33
N TYR A 26 -10.38 5.74 14.73
CA TYR A 26 -9.65 6.13 15.94
C TYR A 26 -10.23 5.47 17.20
N GLN A 27 -11.56 5.38 17.31
CA GLN A 27 -12.24 4.72 18.44
C GLN A 27 -11.97 3.22 18.50
N ASN A 28 -11.91 2.54 17.35
CA ASN A 28 -11.61 1.11 17.28
C ASN A 28 -10.13 0.78 17.57
N LEU A 29 -9.22 1.71 17.23
CA LEU A 29 -7.78 1.59 17.51
C LEU A 29 -7.45 1.91 18.98
N MET A 30 -8.10 2.94 19.54
CA MET A 30 -7.90 3.40 20.92
C MET A 30 -8.96 2.83 21.85
N ALA A 31 -8.78 1.56 22.23
CA ALA A 31 -9.60 0.93 23.26
C ALA A 31 -8.97 1.15 24.64
N ALA A 32 -9.81 1.11 25.69
CA ALA A 32 -9.38 1.30 27.08
C ALA A 32 -8.27 0.33 27.53
N ALA A 33 -8.11 -0.81 26.86
CA ALA A 33 -7.11 -1.84 27.13
C ALA A 33 -5.80 -1.67 26.33
N GLY A 34 -5.70 -0.69 25.43
CA GLY A 34 -4.50 -0.43 24.62
C GLY A 34 -4.77 -0.32 23.12
N PHE A 35 -3.70 -0.35 22.32
CA PHE A 35 -3.77 -0.18 20.86
C PHE A 35 -4.23 -1.49 20.19
N ASN A 36 -5.45 -1.52 19.64
CA ASN A 36 -6.02 -2.72 19.02
C ASN A 36 -5.55 -2.89 17.57
N MET A 37 -4.63 -3.83 17.36
CA MET A 37 -4.05 -4.20 16.06
C MET A 37 -4.56 -5.54 15.54
N GLY A 38 -5.82 -5.89 15.82
CA GLY A 38 -6.48 -7.02 15.16
C GLY A 38 -6.38 -6.91 13.63
N ILE A 39 -6.41 -8.05 12.94
CA ILE A 39 -6.19 -8.09 11.47
C ILE A 39 -7.09 -7.13 10.68
N PHE A 40 -8.37 -6.98 11.06
CA PHE A 40 -9.30 -6.10 10.36
C PHE A 40 -9.03 -4.61 10.64
N ASN A 41 -8.68 -4.24 11.87
CA ASN A 41 -8.23 -2.89 12.19
C ASN A 41 -6.96 -2.52 11.41
N ALA A 42 -5.99 -3.44 11.35
CA ALA A 42 -4.75 -3.24 10.59
C ALA A 42 -5.02 -3.07 9.09
N MET A 43 -5.90 -3.90 8.52
CA MET A 43 -6.28 -3.82 7.11
C MET A 43 -7.01 -2.51 6.78
N SER A 44 -7.93 -2.07 7.65
CA SER A 44 -8.63 -0.79 7.50
C SER A 44 -7.68 0.40 7.63
N LEU A 45 -6.74 0.36 8.58
CA LEU A 45 -5.72 1.39 8.76
C LEU A 45 -4.83 1.51 7.52
N ILE A 46 -4.39 0.38 6.97
CA ILE A 46 -3.62 0.34 5.71
C ILE A 46 -4.45 0.90 4.55
N ALA A 47 -5.70 0.49 4.40
CA ALA A 47 -6.57 0.99 3.35
C ALA A 47 -6.81 2.50 3.46
N TRP A 48 -6.97 3.02 4.67
CA TRP A 48 -7.10 4.45 4.95
C TRP A 48 -5.83 5.20 4.53
N THR A 49 -4.64 4.71 4.86
CA THR A 49 -3.37 5.35 4.45
C THR A 49 -3.12 5.26 2.96
N ILE A 50 -3.43 4.15 2.30
CA ILE A 50 -3.37 4.03 0.82
C ILE A 50 -4.28 5.08 0.18
N THR A 51 -5.52 5.20 0.66
CA THR A 51 -6.49 6.17 0.15
C THR A 51 -6.02 7.60 0.40
N LEU A 52 -5.45 7.89 1.57
CA LEU A 52 -4.91 9.21 1.91
C LEU A 52 -3.75 9.58 0.98
N LEU A 53 -2.80 8.68 0.78
CA LEU A 53 -1.66 8.89 -0.13
C LEU A 53 -2.12 9.08 -1.58
N LEU A 54 -3.13 8.33 -2.01
CA LEU A 54 -3.75 8.50 -3.32
C LEU A 54 -4.37 9.90 -3.47
N LEU A 55 -5.18 10.33 -2.49
CA LEU A 55 -5.84 11.63 -2.52
C LEU A 55 -4.82 12.78 -2.49
N ILE A 56 -3.82 12.72 -1.61
CA ILE A 56 -2.73 13.72 -1.56
C ILE A 56 -1.98 13.76 -2.90
N SER A 57 -1.62 12.60 -3.45
CA SER A 57 -0.91 12.52 -4.73
C SER A 57 -1.78 13.04 -5.88
N SER A 58 -3.09 12.83 -5.83
CA SER A 58 -4.03 13.31 -6.85
C SER A 58 -4.20 14.83 -6.86
N LEU A 59 -3.75 15.56 -5.82
CA LEU A 59 -3.77 17.02 -5.85
C LEU A 59 -2.82 17.59 -6.92
N THR A 60 -1.69 16.92 -7.16
CA THR A 60 -0.63 17.40 -8.06
C THR A 60 -0.41 16.50 -9.28
N LYS A 61 -0.82 15.24 -9.22
CA LYS A 61 -0.55 14.23 -10.25
C LYS A 61 -1.83 13.54 -10.71
N PRO A 62 -1.89 13.05 -11.96
CA PRO A 62 -3.10 12.42 -12.50
C PRO A 62 -3.23 10.94 -12.07
N VAL A 63 -3.19 10.67 -10.76
CA VAL A 63 -3.24 9.31 -10.19
C VAL A 63 -4.64 8.88 -9.76
N GLU A 64 -5.66 9.76 -9.87
CA GLU A 64 -7.04 9.50 -9.44
C GLU A 64 -7.68 8.24 -10.05
N ASN A 65 -7.21 7.80 -11.23
CA ASN A 65 -7.68 6.59 -11.89
C ASN A 65 -7.41 5.33 -11.06
N LEU A 66 -6.41 5.34 -10.18
CA LEU A 66 -6.15 4.25 -9.24
C LEU A 66 -7.29 4.09 -8.22
N GLY A 67 -8.05 5.17 -7.98
CA GLY A 67 -9.21 5.18 -7.08
C GLY A 67 -10.28 4.17 -7.47
N ILE A 68 -10.39 3.80 -8.75
CA ILE A 68 -11.35 2.78 -9.21
C ILE A 68 -11.08 1.41 -8.58
N PHE A 69 -9.81 1.10 -8.29
CA PHE A 69 -9.43 -0.14 -7.61
C PHE A 69 -9.26 0.07 -6.11
N VAL A 70 -8.68 1.19 -5.69
CA VAL A 70 -8.38 1.46 -4.27
C VAL A 70 -9.65 1.69 -3.45
N MET A 71 -10.61 2.47 -3.95
CA MET A 71 -11.80 2.86 -3.18
C MET A 71 -12.70 1.67 -2.83
N PRO A 72 -13.01 0.72 -3.75
CA PRO A 72 -13.78 -0.47 -3.40
C PRO A 72 -13.07 -1.35 -2.36
N ILE A 73 -11.75 -1.53 -2.48
CA ILE A 73 -10.96 -2.31 -1.51
C ILE A 73 -11.01 -1.64 -0.13
N ALA A 74 -10.89 -0.31 -0.08
CA ALA A 74 -11.01 0.44 1.16
C ALA A 74 -12.41 0.30 1.78
N ALA A 75 -13.47 0.40 0.99
CA ALA A 75 -14.84 0.19 1.46
C ALA A 75 -15.05 -1.22 2.04
N ILE A 76 -14.49 -2.26 1.40
CA ILE A 76 -14.54 -3.63 1.92
C ILE A 76 -13.75 -3.76 3.23
N ALA A 77 -12.56 -3.18 3.33
CA ALA A 77 -11.76 -3.23 4.55
C ALA A 77 -12.48 -2.60 5.75
N ILE A 78 -13.11 -1.45 5.52
CA ILE A 78 -13.93 -0.74 6.49
C ILE A 78 -15.15 -1.57 6.89
N PHE A 79 -15.83 -2.17 5.92
CA PHE A 79 -16.99 -3.03 6.18
C PHE A 79 -16.60 -4.23 7.07
N LEU A 80 -15.46 -4.87 6.78
CA LEU A 80 -14.98 -6.01 7.55
C LEU A 80 -14.57 -5.62 8.97
N GLU A 81 -13.91 -4.48 9.16
CA GLU A 81 -13.59 -3.93 10.49
C GLU A 81 -14.85 -3.76 11.35
N ASN A 82 -15.90 -3.16 10.78
CA ASN A 82 -17.15 -2.95 11.50
C ASN A 82 -17.91 -4.26 11.76
N ARG A 83 -17.77 -5.27 10.89
CA ARG A 83 -18.48 -6.54 11.03
C ARG A 83 -17.80 -7.50 12.00
N TYR A 84 -16.47 -7.47 12.05
CA TYR A 84 -15.65 -8.42 12.79
C TYR A 84 -14.72 -7.68 13.76
N GLN A 85 -15.08 -7.71 15.04
CA GLN A 85 -14.27 -7.14 16.11
C GLN A 85 -13.20 -8.14 16.56
N THR A 86 -12.12 -8.27 15.77
CA THR A 86 -10.92 -8.98 16.21
C THR A 86 -10.13 -8.08 17.16
N VAL A 87 -9.77 -8.62 18.33
CA VAL A 87 -9.09 -7.86 19.37
C VAL A 87 -7.70 -8.41 19.56
N HIS A 88 -6.68 -7.62 19.20
CA HIS A 88 -5.28 -7.94 19.50
C HIS A 88 -4.62 -6.69 20.05
N PHE A 89 -4.60 -6.58 21.38
CA PHE A 89 -3.99 -5.43 22.04
C PHE A 89 -2.47 -5.56 22.02
N LEU A 90 -1.80 -4.54 21.50
CA LEU A 90 -0.40 -4.31 21.83
C LEU A 90 -0.36 -3.84 23.29
N SER A 91 -0.04 -4.75 24.20
CA SER A 91 0.09 -4.46 25.63
C SER A 91 1.41 -3.72 25.89
N GLY A 92 1.32 -2.46 26.33
CA GLY A 92 2.45 -1.62 26.75
C GLY A 92 2.51 -0.27 26.05
N GLN A 93 3.14 0.72 26.69
CA GLN A 93 3.45 1.99 26.02
C GLN A 93 4.46 1.74 24.90
N LEU A 94 4.03 1.91 23.64
CA LEU A 94 4.93 1.88 22.49
C LEU A 94 5.98 2.98 22.66
N SER A 95 7.26 2.61 22.58
CA SER A 95 8.32 3.62 22.55
C SER A 95 8.16 4.50 21.32
N SER A 96 8.50 5.79 21.42
CA SER A 96 8.37 6.74 20.31
C SER A 96 9.12 6.25 19.05
N GLY A 97 10.26 5.58 19.23
CA GLY A 97 11.03 5.01 18.14
C GLY A 97 10.32 3.85 17.43
N LEU A 98 9.68 2.94 18.18
CA LEU A 98 8.90 1.84 17.60
C LEU A 98 7.67 2.36 16.84
N THR A 99 7.01 3.40 17.37
CA THR A 99 5.90 4.06 16.69
C THR A 99 6.34 4.64 15.34
N ILE A 100 7.47 5.35 15.29
CA ILE A 100 8.02 5.89 14.03
C ILE A 100 8.36 4.76 13.05
N HIS A 101 8.98 3.67 13.52
CA HIS A 101 9.27 2.50 12.69
C HIS A 101 8.00 1.91 12.05
N ILE A 102 6.93 1.74 12.83
CA ILE A 102 5.64 1.23 12.35
C ILE A 102 5.06 2.17 11.29
N LEU A 103 5.05 3.49 11.56
CA LEU A 103 4.52 4.49 10.62
C LEU A 103 5.29 4.50 9.29
N VAL A 104 6.62 4.51 9.33
CA VAL A 104 7.47 4.47 8.13
C VAL A 104 7.26 3.18 7.34
N SER A 105 7.19 2.03 8.03
CA SER A 105 6.92 0.73 7.41
C SER A 105 5.55 0.70 6.72
N MET A 106 4.54 1.28 7.38
CA MET A 106 3.18 1.36 6.85
C MET A 106 3.07 2.27 5.63
N LEU A 107 3.77 3.41 5.64
CA LEU A 107 3.86 4.30 4.48
C LEU A 107 4.55 3.62 3.30
N ALA A 108 5.65 2.90 3.54
CA ALA A 108 6.34 2.12 2.50
C ALA A 108 5.40 1.08 1.88
N TYR A 109 4.73 0.28 2.72
CA TYR A 109 3.78 -0.73 2.28
C TYR A 109 2.63 -0.14 1.43
N SER A 110 2.08 0.98 1.88
CA SER A 110 0.99 1.67 1.19
C SER A 110 1.42 2.19 -0.18
N LEU A 111 2.62 2.77 -0.30
CA LEU A 111 3.18 3.20 -1.58
C LEU A 111 3.46 2.04 -2.54
N PHE A 112 3.98 0.91 -2.04
CA PHE A 112 4.17 -0.28 -2.88
C PHE A 112 2.84 -0.90 -3.32
N THR A 113 1.79 -0.78 -2.52
CA THR A 113 0.43 -1.17 -2.93
C THR A 113 -0.09 -0.27 -4.05
N LEU A 114 0.10 1.05 -3.96
CA LEU A 114 -0.25 1.97 -5.05
C LEU A 114 0.58 1.68 -6.31
N ALA A 115 1.86 1.39 -6.16
CA ALA A 115 2.73 1.01 -7.27
C ALA A 115 2.29 -0.30 -7.94
N SER A 116 1.83 -1.30 -7.19
CA SER A 116 1.36 -2.57 -7.75
C SER A 116 0.07 -2.39 -8.55
N VAL A 117 -0.89 -1.62 -8.02
CA VAL A 117 -2.12 -1.26 -8.75
C VAL A 117 -1.77 -0.46 -10.02
N GLN A 118 -0.85 0.51 -9.92
CA GLN A 118 -0.37 1.29 -11.06
C GLN A 118 0.29 0.41 -12.11
N ALA A 119 1.12 -0.56 -11.72
CA ALA A 119 1.76 -1.48 -12.65
C ALA A 119 0.73 -2.34 -13.41
N VAL A 120 -0.30 -2.84 -12.72
CA VAL A 120 -1.40 -3.59 -13.35
C VAL A 120 -2.17 -2.70 -14.33
N LEU A 121 -2.55 -1.49 -13.92
CA LEU A 121 -3.25 -0.55 -14.78
C LEU A 121 -2.43 -0.21 -16.04
N LEU A 122 -1.12 -0.04 -15.87
CA LEU A 122 -0.18 0.20 -16.96
C LEU A 122 -0.10 -0.96 -17.95
N ALA A 123 -0.08 -2.19 -17.44
CA ALA A 123 -0.09 -3.39 -18.27
C ALA A 123 -1.41 -3.54 -19.05
N ILE A 124 -2.55 -3.25 -18.42
CA ILE A 124 -3.87 -3.23 -19.07
C ILE A 124 -3.88 -2.16 -20.19
N GLN A 125 -3.35 -0.97 -19.91
CA GLN A 125 -3.28 0.12 -20.88
C GLN A 125 -2.39 -0.24 -22.08
N ASP A 126 -1.19 -0.79 -21.85
CA ASP A 126 -0.26 -1.20 -22.92
C ASP A 126 -0.88 -2.30 -23.80
N HIS A 127 -1.57 -3.28 -23.20
CA HIS A 127 -2.21 -4.37 -23.93
C HIS A 127 -3.29 -3.88 -24.91
N HIS A 128 -4.18 -2.98 -24.46
CA HIS A 128 -5.25 -2.46 -25.30
C HIS A 128 -4.75 -1.53 -26.41
N LEU A 129 -3.68 -0.78 -26.15
CA LEU A 129 -3.04 0.06 -27.17
C LEU A 129 -2.40 -0.78 -28.28
N ARG A 130 -1.77 -1.92 -27.93
CA ARG A 130 -1.24 -2.87 -28.93
C ARG A 130 -2.32 -3.50 -29.78
N GLN A 131 -3.48 -3.79 -29.19
CA GLN A 131 -4.61 -4.40 -29.90
C GLN A 131 -5.44 -3.41 -30.73
N ARG A 132 -5.06 -2.13 -30.80
CA ARG A 132 -5.78 -1.04 -31.52
C ARG A 132 -7.27 -0.90 -31.15
N HIS A 133 -7.67 -1.40 -29.98
CA HIS A 133 -9.01 -1.22 -29.42
C HIS A 133 -8.95 -0.37 -28.13
N PRO A 134 -8.58 0.93 -28.20
CA PRO A 134 -8.69 1.80 -27.04
C PRO A 134 -10.17 2.08 -26.76
N GLY A 135 -10.82 1.17 -26.05
CA GLY A 135 -12.16 1.35 -25.49
C GLY A 135 -12.21 2.50 -24.47
N GLY A 136 -13.42 2.98 -24.18
CA GLY A 136 -13.68 4.28 -23.53
C GLY A 136 -12.82 4.61 -22.29
N PHE A 137 -12.76 3.71 -21.29
CA PHE A 137 -12.02 3.97 -20.03
C PHE A 137 -10.52 4.22 -20.26
N ILE A 138 -9.91 3.52 -21.21
CA ILE A 138 -8.47 3.61 -21.49
C ILE A 138 -8.12 4.95 -22.16
N ARG A 139 -9.07 5.57 -22.87
CA ARG A 139 -8.89 6.92 -23.43
C ARG A 139 -8.89 8.02 -22.38
N ALA A 140 -9.48 7.77 -21.20
CA ALA A 140 -9.47 8.71 -20.08
C ALA A 140 -8.19 8.62 -19.24
N LEU A 141 -7.36 7.59 -19.46
CA LEU A 141 -6.09 7.43 -18.77
C LEU A 141 -5.03 8.40 -19.32
N PRO A 142 -4.14 8.92 -18.46
CA PRO A 142 -2.96 9.67 -18.88
C PRO A 142 -2.08 8.88 -19.88
N PRO A 143 -1.19 9.57 -20.62
CA PRO A 143 -0.24 8.91 -21.49
C PRO A 143 0.58 7.83 -20.77
N LEU A 144 0.87 6.72 -21.47
CA LEU A 144 1.66 5.60 -20.93
C LEU A 144 2.96 6.06 -20.25
N GLN A 145 3.67 7.02 -20.86
CA GLN A 145 4.91 7.56 -20.30
C GLN A 145 4.71 8.23 -18.94
N THR A 146 3.61 8.97 -18.76
CA THR A 146 3.24 9.58 -17.47
C THR A 146 2.95 8.50 -16.45
N MET A 147 2.17 7.48 -16.83
CA MET A 147 1.86 6.35 -15.95
C MET A 147 3.11 5.59 -15.51
N GLU A 148 4.07 5.38 -16.41
CA GLU A 148 5.35 4.74 -16.09
C GLU A 148 6.21 5.62 -15.18
N SER A 149 6.23 6.94 -15.40
CA SER A 149 6.96 7.86 -14.52
C SER A 149 6.41 7.81 -13.10
N LEU A 150 5.08 7.84 -12.95
CA LEU A 150 4.40 7.74 -11.66
C LEU A 150 4.70 6.41 -10.97
N LEU A 151 4.68 5.30 -11.72
CA LEU A 151 5.04 3.98 -11.20
C LEU A 151 6.44 3.99 -10.55
N PHE A 152 7.45 4.44 -11.29
CA PHE A 152 8.82 4.41 -10.79
C PHE A 152 9.09 5.45 -9.71
N GLU A 153 8.36 6.56 -9.72
CA GLU A 153 8.40 7.52 -8.62
C GLU A 153 7.85 6.90 -7.32
N MET A 154 6.70 6.22 -7.38
CA MET A 154 6.15 5.52 -6.21
C MET A 154 7.09 4.42 -5.70
N ILE A 155 7.70 3.64 -6.60
CA ILE A 155 8.68 2.62 -6.23
C ILE A 155 9.92 3.26 -5.58
N ALA A 156 10.42 4.37 -6.10
CA ALA A 156 11.59 5.05 -5.55
C ALA A 156 11.31 5.59 -4.14
N VAL A 157 10.19 6.29 -3.94
CA VAL A 157 9.80 6.80 -2.62
C VAL A 157 9.54 5.63 -1.65
N GLY A 158 8.82 4.60 -2.09
CA GLY A 158 8.59 3.38 -1.31
C GLY A 158 9.89 2.68 -0.91
N PHE A 159 10.88 2.63 -1.81
CA PHE A 159 12.18 2.03 -1.54
C PHE A 159 12.99 2.81 -0.49
N VAL A 160 12.97 4.14 -0.56
CA VAL A 160 13.58 4.98 0.49
C VAL A 160 12.93 4.72 1.84
N LEU A 161 11.60 4.73 1.90
CA LEU A 161 10.87 4.45 3.14
C LEU A 161 11.12 3.03 3.66
N LEU A 162 11.17 2.02 2.79
CA LEU A 162 11.51 0.65 3.18
C LEU A 162 12.94 0.53 3.70
N SER A 163 13.87 1.28 3.12
CA SER A 163 15.25 1.35 3.62
C SER A 163 15.28 1.94 5.04
N LEU A 164 14.56 3.04 5.28
CA LEU A 164 14.42 3.63 6.61
C LEU A 164 13.73 2.69 7.60
N ALA A 165 12.71 1.96 7.16
CA ALA A 165 12.04 0.94 7.96
C ALA A 165 12.99 -0.19 8.34
N LEU A 166 13.76 -0.73 7.40
CA LEU A 166 14.75 -1.77 7.69
C LEU A 166 15.82 -1.27 8.66
N LEU A 167 16.42 -0.10 8.39
CA LEU A 167 17.45 0.51 9.24
C LEU A 167 16.96 0.75 10.67
N SER A 168 15.77 1.33 10.82
CA SER A 168 15.17 1.53 12.15
C SER A 168 14.78 0.21 12.81
N GLY A 169 14.39 -0.81 12.04
CA GLY A 169 14.07 -2.15 12.53
C GLY A 169 15.27 -2.83 13.18
N PHE A 170 16.50 -2.61 12.65
CA PHE A 170 17.73 -3.15 13.25
C PHE A 170 17.92 -2.68 14.71
N ALA A 171 17.52 -1.45 15.03
CA ALA A 171 17.63 -0.91 16.39
C ALA A 171 16.67 -1.58 17.41
N PHE A 172 15.65 -2.29 16.92
CA PHE A 172 14.68 -3.02 17.76
C PHE A 172 14.88 -4.54 17.70
N LEU A 173 15.90 -5.05 16.97
CA LEU A 173 16.11 -6.48 16.72
C LEU A 173 16.44 -7.31 17.96
N GLU A 174 17.08 -6.73 18.98
CA GLU A 174 17.44 -7.45 20.21
C GLU A 174 16.20 -8.04 20.92
N ASN A 175 15.04 -7.40 20.78
CA ASN A 175 13.75 -7.93 21.27
C ASN A 175 13.03 -8.83 20.25
N MET A 176 13.40 -8.80 18.96
CA MET A 176 12.68 -9.50 17.88
C MET A 176 13.15 -10.95 17.66
N PHE A 177 14.41 -11.27 17.94
CA PHE A 177 14.92 -12.65 17.84
C PHE A 177 14.29 -13.59 18.89
N GLN A 178 13.81 -13.05 20.02
CA GLN A 178 13.07 -13.80 21.02
C GLN A 178 11.62 -14.14 20.58
N GLN A 179 11.10 -13.53 19.51
CA GLN A 179 9.68 -13.60 19.12
C GLN A 179 9.39 -14.36 17.79
N GLN A 180 10.33 -15.17 17.27
CA GLN A 180 10.20 -15.85 15.96
C GLN A 180 9.86 -14.89 14.78
N LEU A 181 10.16 -13.60 14.89
CA LEU A 181 9.86 -12.60 13.86
C LEU A 181 10.89 -12.56 12.72
N ALA A 182 11.92 -13.42 12.75
CA ALA A 182 13.02 -13.44 11.78
C ALA A 182 12.55 -13.59 10.33
N HIS A 183 11.45 -14.33 10.11
CA HIS A 183 10.91 -14.56 8.77
C HIS A 183 10.35 -13.27 8.14
N LYS A 184 9.77 -12.35 8.94
CA LYS A 184 9.29 -11.06 8.44
C LYS A 184 10.44 -10.18 7.97
N THR A 185 11.54 -10.15 8.73
CA THR A 185 12.73 -9.37 8.38
C THR A 185 13.39 -9.88 7.09
N ILE A 186 13.54 -11.21 6.96
CA ILE A 186 14.12 -11.82 5.76
C ILE A 186 13.26 -11.51 4.53
N LEU A 187 11.94 -11.66 4.61
CA LEU A 187 11.03 -11.35 3.50
C LEU A 187 11.09 -9.86 3.12
N SER A 188 11.15 -8.95 4.10
CA SER A 188 11.32 -7.51 3.82
C SER A 188 12.66 -7.18 3.15
N ILE A 189 13.75 -7.86 3.51
CA ILE A 189 15.05 -7.73 2.84
C ILE A 189 14.99 -8.26 1.40
N ILE A 190 14.32 -9.40 1.17
CA ILE A 190 14.11 -9.94 -0.18
C ILE A 190 13.30 -8.94 -1.02
N ALA A 191 12.20 -8.39 -0.50
CA ALA A 191 11.42 -7.38 -1.18
C ALA A 191 12.27 -6.13 -1.50
N TRP A 192 13.09 -5.68 -0.55
CA TRP A 192 14.04 -4.58 -0.74
C TRP A 192 15.01 -4.86 -1.90
N LEU A 193 15.61 -6.05 -1.97
CA LEU A 193 16.48 -6.44 -3.07
C LEU A 193 15.75 -6.50 -4.42
N VAL A 194 14.51 -6.99 -4.44
CA VAL A 194 13.68 -7.03 -5.66
C VAL A 194 13.39 -5.61 -6.17
N PHE A 195 12.96 -4.70 -5.31
CA PHE A 195 12.70 -3.30 -5.70
C PHE A 195 13.99 -2.55 -6.06
N GLY A 196 15.08 -2.78 -5.33
CA GLY A 196 16.39 -2.21 -5.65
C GLY A 196 16.90 -2.68 -7.02
N THR A 197 16.74 -3.96 -7.34
CA THR A 197 17.08 -4.54 -8.65
C THR A 197 16.24 -3.94 -9.76
N LEU A 198 14.94 -3.71 -9.51
CA LEU A 198 14.06 -3.06 -10.47
C LEU A 198 14.48 -1.60 -10.74
N LEU A 199 14.78 -0.82 -9.69
CA LEU A 199 15.24 0.56 -9.83
C LEU A 199 16.59 0.64 -10.57
N TRP A 200 17.54 -0.21 -10.19
CA TRP A 200 18.83 -0.35 -10.87
C TRP A 200 18.65 -0.77 -12.33
N GLY A 201 17.77 -1.75 -12.58
CA GLY A 201 17.46 -2.26 -13.91
C GLY A 201 16.82 -1.20 -14.81
N ARG A 202 15.97 -0.33 -14.25
CA ARG A 202 15.48 0.85 -14.97
C ARG A 202 16.62 1.81 -15.32
N TYR A 203 17.46 2.17 -14.36
CA TYR A 203 18.53 3.14 -14.57
C TYR A 203 19.56 2.64 -15.59
N ARG A 204 19.99 1.37 -15.49
CA ARG A 204 21.09 0.83 -16.29
C ARG A 204 20.67 0.20 -17.62
N PHE A 205 19.48 -0.40 -17.68
CA PHE A 205 19.01 -1.18 -18.83
C PHE A 205 17.68 -0.68 -19.40
N GLY A 206 17.09 0.38 -18.81
CA GLY A 206 15.83 0.93 -19.29
C GLY A 206 14.64 -0.01 -19.11
N TRP A 207 14.62 -0.85 -18.07
CA TRP A 207 13.48 -1.76 -17.81
C TRP A 207 12.16 -1.00 -17.69
N ARG A 208 11.17 -1.41 -18.50
CA ARG A 208 9.84 -0.79 -18.67
C ARG A 208 8.80 -1.89 -19.00
N GLY A 209 7.52 -1.51 -19.07
CA GLY A 209 6.42 -2.42 -19.44
C GLY A 209 6.37 -3.71 -18.62
N GLN A 210 6.32 -4.85 -19.30
CA GLN A 210 6.15 -6.18 -18.67
C GLN A 210 7.24 -6.52 -17.64
N LYS A 211 8.50 -6.10 -17.86
CA LYS A 211 9.54 -6.33 -16.85
C LYS A 211 9.23 -5.55 -15.58
N ALA A 212 8.90 -4.27 -15.71
CA ALA A 212 8.53 -3.45 -14.55
C ALA A 212 7.34 -4.06 -13.80
N LEU A 213 6.30 -4.50 -14.52
CA LEU A 213 5.15 -5.20 -13.94
C LEU A 213 5.56 -6.41 -13.11
N ILE A 214 6.31 -7.35 -13.69
CA ILE A 214 6.67 -8.60 -13.01
C ILE A 214 7.48 -8.30 -11.75
N TRP A 215 8.49 -7.45 -11.84
CA TRP A 215 9.32 -7.11 -10.69
C TRP A 215 8.55 -6.36 -9.60
N THR A 216 7.67 -5.42 -9.97
CA THR A 216 6.82 -4.70 -9.01
C THR A 216 5.87 -5.64 -8.29
N LEU A 217 5.18 -6.53 -9.02
CA LEU A 217 4.25 -7.49 -8.43
C LEU A 217 4.96 -8.53 -7.56
N SER A 218 6.07 -9.08 -8.03
CA SER A 218 6.88 -10.01 -7.24
C SER A 218 7.36 -9.38 -5.93
N GLY A 219 7.89 -8.15 -5.98
CA GLY A 219 8.34 -7.44 -4.78
C GLY A 219 7.19 -7.15 -3.82
N PHE A 220 6.03 -6.74 -4.35
CA PHE A 220 4.84 -6.48 -3.56
C PHE A 220 4.30 -7.75 -2.89
N VAL A 221 4.23 -8.89 -3.60
CA VAL A 221 3.78 -10.17 -3.03
C VAL A 221 4.71 -10.62 -1.89
N VAL A 222 6.02 -10.53 -2.08
CA VAL A 222 7.00 -10.86 -1.02
C VAL A 222 6.80 -9.97 0.20
N LEU A 223 6.62 -8.66 -0.01
CA LEU A 223 6.38 -7.70 1.08
C LEU A 223 5.04 -7.96 1.79
N MET A 224 3.98 -8.30 1.05
CA MET A 224 2.68 -8.67 1.59
C MET A 224 2.77 -9.92 2.47
N LEU A 225 3.55 -10.93 2.06
CA LEU A 225 3.78 -12.12 2.89
C LEU A 225 4.55 -11.80 4.17
N ALA A 226 5.49 -10.84 4.14
CA ALA A 226 6.19 -10.39 5.33
C ALA A 226 5.22 -9.86 6.41
N TYR A 227 4.22 -9.07 6.00
CA TYR A 227 3.27 -8.44 6.92
C TYR A 227 2.08 -9.34 7.26
N PHE A 228 1.31 -9.76 6.24
CA PHE A 228 0.06 -10.52 6.41
C PHE A 228 0.28 -12.03 6.56
N GLY A 229 1.30 -12.60 5.91
CA GLY A 229 1.51 -14.05 5.90
C GLY A 229 1.65 -14.64 7.30
N THR A 230 2.33 -13.93 8.19
CA THR A 230 2.49 -14.34 9.59
C THR A 230 1.24 -14.09 10.44
N LYS A 231 0.54 -12.96 10.24
CA LYS A 231 -0.70 -12.67 11.00
C LYS A 231 -1.85 -13.62 10.63
N VAL A 232 -2.00 -13.95 9.35
CA VAL A 232 -3.04 -14.88 8.89
C VAL A 232 -2.81 -16.29 9.44
N VAL A 233 -1.57 -16.78 9.41
CA VAL A 233 -1.26 -18.10 9.97
C VAL A 233 -1.51 -18.13 11.48
N LEU A 234 -1.13 -17.08 12.21
CA LEU A 234 -1.29 -17.04 13.66
C LEU A 234 -2.76 -16.85 14.09
N GLU A 235 -3.49 -15.89 13.51
CA GLU A 235 -4.86 -15.54 13.96
C GLU A 235 -5.97 -16.39 13.31
N LEU A 236 -5.80 -16.89 12.08
CA LEU A 236 -6.85 -17.63 11.36
C LEU A 236 -6.62 -19.14 11.29
N ILE A 237 -5.37 -19.60 11.30
CA ILE A 237 -5.03 -21.03 11.15
C ILE A 237 -4.73 -21.68 12.50
N LEU A 238 -4.01 -20.98 13.39
CA LEU A 238 -3.57 -21.54 14.66
C LEU A 238 -4.50 -21.23 15.84
N GLY A 239 -5.32 -20.18 15.76
CA GLY A 239 -6.38 -19.86 16.73
C GLY A 239 -5.86 -19.42 18.09
#